data_AF-V6I9K2-F1
#
_entry.id   AF-V6I9K2-F1
#
_cell.length_a   1.000
_cell.length_b   1.000
_cell.length_c   1.000
_cell.angle_alpha   90.00
_cell.angle_beta   90.00
_cell.angle_gamma   90.00
#
_symmetry.space_group_name_H-M   'P 1'
#
loop_
_entity.id
_entity.type
_entity.pdbx_description
1 polymer ?
#
loop_
_entity_poly.entity_id
_entity_poly.type
_entity_poly.pdbx_seq_one_letter_code
_entity_poly.pdbx_strand_id
1 'polypeptide(L)'
;MGYKALITLDLPNATDENRKKFYESLEKDKWTKIGDLTTAWKASFNDDVERESAINVLKSDLNKAKKNSDISKYRCAMQVGKDAVEISNG
;
A
#
# COMPACT_ATOMS: atom_id res chain seq x y z
N MET A 1 -20.06 2.37 -3.91
CA MET A 1 -18.87 2.14 -3.08
C MET A 1 -17.73 1.68 -3.97
N GLY A 2 -16.68 2.49 -4.05
CA GLY A 2 -15.48 2.22 -4.84
C GLY A 2 -14.66 1.09 -4.27
N TYR A 3 -13.61 0.73 -5.01
CA TYR A 3 -12.74 -0.37 -4.62
C TYR A 3 -11.94 -0.02 -3.36
N LYS A 4 -11.72 -1.04 -2.55
CA LYS A 4 -10.83 -1.02 -1.39
C LYS A 4 -9.75 -2.06 -1.62
N ALA A 5 -8.57 -1.77 -1.10
CA ALA A 5 -7.43 -2.64 -1.22
C ALA A 5 -6.81 -2.93 0.14
N LEU A 6 -6.51 -4.21 0.39
CA LEU A 6 -5.64 -4.67 1.46
C LEU A 6 -4.31 -5.05 0.83
N ILE A 7 -3.21 -4.48 1.34
CA ILE A 7 -1.86 -4.72 0.82
C ILE A 7 -0.96 -5.12 1.96
N THR A 8 -0.17 -6.17 1.78
CA THR A 8 0.94 -6.54 2.67
C THR A 8 2.25 -6.34 1.93
N LEU A 9 3.22 -5.68 2.57
CA LEU A 9 4.45 -5.22 1.94
C LEU A 9 5.68 -5.61 2.75
N ASP A 10 6.63 -6.25 2.09
CA ASP A 10 7.97 -6.50 2.62
C ASP A 10 9.04 -5.69 1.86
N LEU A 11 9.92 -5.08 2.64
CA LEU A 11 11.06 -4.29 2.17
C LEU A 11 12.37 -4.97 2.60
N PRO A 12 12.80 -6.05 1.92
CA PRO A 12 13.98 -6.80 2.32
C PRO A 12 15.25 -5.95 2.19
N ASN A 13 16.15 -6.06 3.17
CA ASN A 13 17.41 -5.32 3.26
C ASN A 13 17.26 -3.79 3.35
N ALA A 14 16.05 -3.26 3.56
CA ALA A 14 15.85 -1.84 3.77
C ALA A 14 16.26 -1.44 5.19
N THR A 15 17.07 -0.39 5.30
CA THR A 15 17.37 0.31 6.55
C THR A 15 16.12 0.99 7.09
N ASP A 16 16.13 1.37 8.37
CA ASP A 16 15.00 2.07 8.99
C ASP A 16 14.72 3.41 8.31
N GLU A 17 15.76 4.12 7.88
CA GLU A 17 15.63 5.37 7.13
C GLU A 17 14.94 5.14 5.77
N ASN A 18 15.35 4.10 5.03
CA ASN A 18 14.75 3.79 3.73
C ASN A 18 13.29 3.35 3.91
N ARG A 19 12.98 2.53 4.93
CA ARG A 19 11.60 2.15 5.26
C ARG A 19 10.74 3.36 5.57
N LYS A 20 11.26 4.28 6.39
CA LYS A 20 10.57 5.52 6.74
C LYS A 20 10.24 6.34 5.48
N LYS A 21 11.22 6.57 4.59
CA LYS A 21 10.99 7.29 3.32
C LYS A 21 9.98 6.58 2.42
N PHE A 22 10.01 5.24 2.35
CA PHE A 22 9.06 4.47 1.56
C PHE A 22 7.63 4.66 2.10
N TYR A 23 7.45 4.49 3.41
CA TYR A 23 6.15 4.61 4.07
C TYR A 23 5.59 6.02 4.01
N GLU A 24 6.42 7.05 4.21
CA GLU A 24 6.03 8.45 4.00
C GLU A 24 5.56 8.72 2.57
N SER A 25 6.14 8.05 1.56
CA SER A 25 5.66 8.17 0.18
C SER A 25 4.27 7.57 0.01
N LEU A 26 4.00 6.40 0.62
CA LEU A 26 2.67 5.77 0.55
C LEU A 26 1.61 6.62 1.25
N GLU A 27 1.92 7.18 2.42
CA GLU A 27 1.01 8.06 3.17
C GLU A 27 0.65 9.32 2.37
N LYS A 28 1.62 9.91 1.66
CA LYS A 28 1.36 11.03 0.73
C LYS A 28 0.40 10.63 -0.39
N ASP A 29 0.50 9.40 -0.86
CA ASP A 29 -0.39 8.80 -1.86
C ASP A 29 -1.69 8.23 -1.24
N LYS A 30 -2.04 8.65 -0.01
CA LYS A 30 -3.29 8.34 0.71
C LYS A 30 -3.46 6.89 1.14
N TRP A 31 -2.38 6.12 1.17
CA TRP A 31 -2.39 4.82 1.82
C TRP A 31 -2.47 5.00 3.33
N THR A 32 -3.18 4.11 4.01
CA THR A 32 -3.28 4.11 5.47
C THR A 32 -2.65 2.84 6.01
N LYS A 33 -1.66 2.98 6.91
CA LYS A 33 -1.07 1.83 7.61
C LYS A 33 -2.10 1.22 8.56
N ILE A 34 -2.16 -0.11 8.62
CA ILE A 34 -2.99 -0.81 9.60
C ILE A 34 -2.19 -0.88 10.90
N GLY A 35 -2.62 -0.14 11.92
CA GLY A 35 -1.79 0.23 13.08
C GLY A 35 -1.05 -0.92 13.75
N ASP A 36 -1.77 -2.00 14.08
CA ASP A 36 -1.22 -3.15 14.80
C ASP A 36 -0.49 -4.16 13.89
N LEU A 37 -0.38 -3.85 12.59
CA LEU A 37 0.30 -4.67 11.60
C LEU A 37 1.53 -3.95 11.05
N THR A 38 2.68 -4.62 11.10
CA THR A 38 3.97 -4.00 10.73
C THR A 38 4.12 -3.75 9.22
N THR A 39 3.47 -4.58 8.40
CA THR A 39 3.62 -4.63 6.94
C THR A 39 2.31 -4.39 6.17
N ALA A 40 1.18 -4.22 6.86
CA ALA A 40 -0.12 -4.16 6.20
C ALA A 40 -0.64 -2.72 6.04
N TRP A 41 -1.28 -2.49 4.90
CA TRP A 41 -1.77 -1.20 4.44
C TRP A 41 -3.14 -1.36 3.81
N LYS A 42 -3.90 -0.27 3.80
CA LYS A 42 -5.16 -0.15 3.07
C LYS A 42 -5.19 1.10 2.20
N ALA A 43 -5.91 1.01 1.09
CA ALA A 43 -6.22 2.13 0.21
C ALA A 43 -7.68 2.04 -0.26
N SER A 44 -8.28 3.18 -0.59
CA SER A 44 -9.66 3.28 -1.05
C SER A 44 -9.71 4.14 -2.31
N PHE A 45 -10.61 3.77 -3.22
CA PHE A 45 -10.82 4.44 -4.50
C PHE A 45 -12.26 4.94 -4.60
N ASN A 46 -12.48 5.91 -5.48
CA ASN A 46 -13.81 6.41 -5.79
C ASN A 46 -14.63 5.37 -6.57
N ASP A 47 -15.95 5.57 -6.59
CA ASP A 47 -16.93 4.66 -7.17
C ASP A 47 -16.80 4.47 -8.69
N ASP A 48 -16.22 5.45 -9.38
CA ASP A 48 -16.01 5.51 -10.83
C ASP A 48 -14.71 4.84 -11.29
N VAL A 49 -13.84 4.45 -10.36
CA VAL A 49 -12.56 3.82 -10.67
C VAL A 49 -12.76 2.33 -10.98
N GLU A 50 -12.34 1.91 -12.17
CA GLU A 50 -12.30 0.50 -12.53
C GLU A 50 -11.26 -0.28 -11.71
N ARG A 51 -11.50 -1.58 -11.51
CA ARG A 51 -10.62 -2.44 -10.70
C ARG A 51 -9.19 -2.45 -11.22
N GLU A 52 -9.02 -2.55 -12.53
CA GLU A 52 -7.71 -2.59 -13.17
C GLU A 52 -6.96 -1.26 -12.99
N SER A 53 -7.68 -0.14 -13.15
CA SER A 53 -7.15 1.20 -12.87
C SER A 53 -6.71 1.34 -11.41
N ALA A 54 -7.49 0.86 -10.46
CA ALA A 54 -7.09 0.83 -9.04
C ALA A 54 -5.79 0.04 -8.83
N ILE A 55 -5.68 -1.17 -9.42
CA ILE A 55 -4.47 -1.99 -9.33
C ILE A 55 -3.25 -1.27 -9.96
N ASN A 56 -3.45 -0.59 -11.09
CA ASN A 56 -2.39 0.14 -11.78
C ASN A 56 -1.91 1.36 -10.98
N VAL A 57 -2.82 2.08 -10.33
CA VAL A 57 -2.48 3.15 -9.39
C VAL A 57 -1.65 2.59 -8.22
N LEU A 58 -2.10 1.51 -7.58
CA LEU A 58 -1.36 0.91 -6.46
C LEU A 58 0.08 0.49 -6.86
N LYS A 59 0.24 -0.11 -8.04
CA LYS A 59 1.57 -0.49 -8.57
C LYS A 59 2.42 0.74 -8.88
N SER A 60 1.82 1.80 -9.41
CA SER A 60 2.50 3.07 -9.68
C SER A 60 3.03 3.69 -8.38
N ASP A 61 2.19 3.75 -7.34
CA ASP A 61 2.56 4.27 -6.02
C ASP A 61 3.71 3.49 -5.41
N LEU A 62 3.66 2.15 -5.44
CA LEU A 62 4.75 1.30 -4.95
C LEU A 62 6.06 1.53 -5.70
N ASN A 63 6.01 1.71 -7.02
CA ASN A 63 7.19 2.00 -7.83
C ASN A 63 7.75 3.40 -7.56
N LYS A 64 6.89 4.38 -7.31
CA LYS A 64 7.28 5.73 -6.90
C LYS A 64 7.91 5.71 -5.50
N ALA A 65 7.29 5.05 -4.53
CA ALA A 65 7.82 4.89 -3.18
C ALA A 65 9.18 4.20 -3.19
N LYS A 66 9.35 3.15 -4.01
CA LYS A 66 10.64 2.49 -4.23
C LYS A 66 11.73 3.47 -4.69
N LYS A 67 11.44 4.29 -5.70
CA LYS A 67 12.38 5.28 -6.24
C LYS A 67 12.75 6.35 -5.21
N ASN A 68 11.76 6.84 -4.44
CA ASN A 68 11.95 7.92 -3.47
C ASN A 68 12.70 7.50 -2.20
N SER A 69 12.80 6.19 -1.94
CA SER A 69 13.36 5.63 -0.71
C SER A 69 14.69 4.90 -0.91
N ASP A 70 15.22 4.91 -2.12
CA ASP A 70 16.44 4.19 -2.51
C ASP A 70 16.40 2.69 -2.14
N ILE A 71 15.22 2.07 -2.28
CA ILE A 71 15.03 0.64 -2.04
C ILE A 71 15.19 -0.12 -3.36
N SER A 72 16.05 -1.14 -3.36
CA SER A 72 16.32 -1.96 -4.56
C SER A 72 15.16 -2.86 -4.95
N LYS A 73 14.40 -3.39 -3.99
CA LYS A 73 13.28 -4.31 -4.20
C LYS A 73 12.24 -4.23 -3.08
N TYR A 74 10.99 -4.43 -3.43
CA TYR A 74 9.90 -4.71 -2.50
C TYR A 74 9.19 -6.00 -2.92
N ARG A 75 8.48 -6.64 -1.99
CA ARG A 75 7.54 -7.72 -2.26
C ARG A 75 6.18 -7.30 -1.74
N CYS A 76 5.13 -7.50 -2.51
CA CYS A 76 3.78 -7.19 -2.06
C CYS A 76 2.79 -8.27 -2.47
N ALA A 77 1.78 -8.48 -1.65
CA ALA A 77 0.54 -9.13 -2.02
C ALA A 77 -0.59 -8.11 -1.84
N MET A 78 -1.56 -8.10 -2.75
CA MET A 78 -2.70 -7.19 -2.68
C MET A 78 -4.01 -7.90 -3.03
N GLN A 79 -5.05 -7.60 -2.26
CA GLN A 79 -6.43 -7.96 -2.57
C GLN A 79 -7.20 -6.68 -2.82
N VAL A 80 -7.95 -6.64 -3.93
CA VAL A 80 -8.79 -5.51 -4.32
C VAL A 80 -10.23 -5.99 -4.45
N GLY A 81 -11.14 -5.36 -3.73
CA GLY A 81 -12.56 -5.75 -3.67
C GLY A 81 -13.45 -4.55 -3.37
N LYS A 82 -14.78 -4.75 -3.40
CA LYS A 82 -15.74 -3.69 -3.02
C LYS A 82 -16.08 -3.71 -1.53
N ASP A 83 -15.81 -4.83 -0.87
CA ASP A 83 -16.03 -5.00 0.56
C ASP A 83 -15.01 -4.22 1.39
N ALA A 84 -15.40 -3.88 2.62
CA ALA A 84 -14.49 -3.26 3.57
C ALA A 84 -13.31 -4.16 3.93
N VAL A 85 -12.17 -3.53 4.22
CA VAL A 85 -11.04 -4.22 4.85
C VAL A 85 -11.37 -4.33 6.34
N GLU A 86 -11.71 -5.53 6.76
CA GLU A 86 -11.95 -5.86 8.17
C GLU A 86 -10.64 -6.03 8.92
N ILE A 87 -10.56 -5.40 10.10
CA ILE A 87 -9.40 -5.46 10.99
C ILE A 87 -9.93 -5.87 12.36
N SER A 88 -9.42 -6.98 12.89
CA SER A 88 -9.76 -7.45 14.23
C SER A 88 -8.53 -7.39 15.13
N ASN A 89 -8.76 -6.96 16.37
CA ASN A 89 -7.77 -7.01 17.43
C ASN A 89 -8.23 -8.13 18.38
N GLY A 90 -7.39 -9.18 18.51
CA GLY A 90 -7.64 -10.33 19.37
C GLY A 90 -7.30 -10.06 20.84
#